data_AF-A0A969TTF5-F1
#
_entry.id   AF-A0A969TTF5-F1
#
_cell.length_a   1.000
_cell.length_b   1.000
_cell.length_c   1.000
_cell.angle_alpha   90.00
_cell.angle_beta   90.00
_cell.angle_gamma   90.00
#
_symmetry.space_group_name_H-M   'P 1'
#
loop_
_entity.id
_entity.type
_entity.pdbx_description
1 polymer ?
#
loop_
_entity_poly.entity_id
_entity_poly.type
_entity_poly.pdbx_seq_one_letter_code
_entity_poly.pdbx_strand_id
1 'polypeptide(L)'
;MRREAEFKKRKILEAEKEIVVLEIQQLEKEMSIIQCRKSRYTSRHMLKKYDDKLFTIRTKIRRLEHRLMKIEAAIAHTEPS
;
A
#
# COMPACT_ATOMS: atom_id res chain seq x y z
N MET A 1 29.28 15.28 -9.03
CA MET A 1 29.04 13.87 -9.42
C MET A 1 28.42 12.99 -8.33
N ARG A 2 29.07 12.68 -7.18
CA ARG A 2 28.44 11.79 -6.14
C ARG A 2 27.15 12.36 -5.52
N ARG A 3 27.17 13.63 -5.09
CA ARG A 3 26.00 14.32 -4.51
C ARG A 3 24.79 14.41 -5.46
N GLU A 4 25.02 14.56 -6.77
CA GLU A 4 23.93 14.63 -7.76
C GLU A 4 23.24 13.26 -7.95
N ALA A 5 24.02 12.17 -7.91
CA ALA A 5 23.49 10.83 -7.99
C ALA A 5 22.65 10.46 -6.75
N GLU A 6 23.10 10.84 -5.56
CA GLU A 6 22.36 10.66 -4.30
C GLU A 6 21.05 11.44 -4.29
N PHE A 7 21.08 12.70 -4.72
CA PHE A 7 19.90 13.53 -4.85
C PHE A 7 18.86 12.94 -5.82
N LYS A 8 19.31 12.45 -6.99
CA LYS A 8 18.44 11.79 -7.96
C LYS A 8 17.84 10.49 -7.41
N LYS A 9 18.64 9.70 -6.69
CA LYS A 9 18.18 8.46 -6.03
C LYS A 9 17.11 8.74 -4.99
N ARG A 10 17.29 9.78 -4.17
CA ARG A 10 16.30 10.19 -3.16
C ARG A 10 14.96 10.60 -3.79
N LYS A 11 14.99 11.39 -4.86
CA LYS A 11 13.75 11.76 -5.60
C LYS A 11 12.99 10.55 -6.12
N ILE A 12 13.70 9.53 -6.62
CA ILE A 12 13.07 8.29 -7.08
C ILE A 12 12.40 7.57 -5.90
N LEU A 13 13.08 7.45 -4.76
CA LEU A 13 12.51 6.81 -3.57
C LEU A 13 11.29 7.58 -3.02
N GLU A 14 11.31 8.91 -3.03
CA GLU A 14 10.18 9.75 -2.62
C GLU A 14 8.97 9.56 -3.56
N ALA A 15 9.20 9.48 -4.87
CA ALA A 15 8.14 9.17 -5.82
C ALA A 15 7.59 7.73 -5.63
N GLU A 16 8.47 6.75 -5.40
CA GLU A 16 8.06 5.37 -5.10
C GLU A 16 7.24 5.30 -3.81
N LYS A 17 7.61 6.07 -2.78
CA LYS A 17 6.85 6.20 -1.53
C LYS A 17 5.43 6.67 -1.82
N GLU A 18 5.29 7.75 -2.58
CA GLU A 18 3.99 8.33 -2.92
C GLU A 18 3.10 7.34 -3.68
N ILE A 19 3.66 6.62 -4.67
CA ILE A 19 2.94 5.59 -5.42
C ILE A 19 2.40 4.50 -4.49
N VAL A 20 3.23 4.01 -3.57
CA VAL A 20 2.83 2.95 -2.63
C VAL A 20 1.72 3.45 -1.68
N VAL A 21 1.80 4.70 -1.21
CA VAL A 21 0.75 5.31 -0.37
C VAL A 21 -0.58 5.40 -1.13
N LEU A 22 -0.56 5.86 -2.38
CA LEU A 22 -1.75 5.94 -3.22
C LEU A 22 -2.36 4.56 -3.48
N GLU A 23 -1.52 3.53 -3.68
CA GLU A 23 -1.99 2.15 -3.87
C GLU A 23 -2.68 1.61 -2.61
N ILE A 24 -2.12 1.86 -1.42
CA ILE A 24 -2.75 1.51 -0.13
C ILE A 24 -4.12 2.19 0.00
N GLN A 25 -4.20 3.51 -0.21
CA GLN A 25 -5.46 4.26 -0.12
C GLN A 25 -6.53 3.73 -1.08
N GLN A 26 -6.14 3.37 -2.30
CA GLN A 26 -7.06 2.79 -3.27
C GLN A 26 -7.59 1.42 -2.83
N LEU A 27 -6.74 0.58 -2.24
CA LEU A 27 -7.14 -0.73 -1.69
C LEU A 27 -8.04 -0.58 -0.46
N GLU A 28 -7.79 0.38 0.42
CA GLU A 28 -8.66 0.69 1.55
C GLU A 28 -10.05 1.14 1.09
N LYS A 29 -10.11 1.96 0.04
CA LYS A 29 -11.38 2.35 -0.61
C LYS A 29 -12.11 1.13 -1.17
N GLU A 30 -11.41 0.21 -1.83
CA GLU A 30 -11.99 -1.04 -2.32
C GLU A 30 -12.54 -1.91 -1.17
N MET A 31 -11.80 -2.02 -0.06
CA MET A 31 -12.26 -2.72 1.14
C MET A 31 -13.57 -2.13 1.69
N SER A 32 -13.65 -0.79 1.78
CA SER A 32 -14.86 -0.11 2.25
C SER A 32 -16.07 -0.41 1.34
N ILE A 33 -15.89 -0.38 0.02
CA ILE A 33 -16.94 -0.77 -0.95
C ILE A 33 -17.37 -2.22 -0.74
N ILE A 34 -16.42 -3.14 -0.54
CA ILE A 34 -16.71 -4.55 -0.30
C ILE A 34 -17.47 -4.75 1.01
N GLN A 35 -17.08 -4.08 2.09
CA GLN A 35 -17.76 -4.14 3.38
C GLN A 35 -19.20 -3.62 3.27
N CYS A 36 -19.40 -2.50 2.58
CA CYS A 36 -20.73 -1.94 2.30
C CYS A 36 -21.60 -2.91 1.47
N ARG A 37 -21.02 -3.63 0.52
CA ARG A 37 -21.74 -4.68 -0.22
C ARG A 37 -22.05 -5.87 0.67
N LYS A 38 -21.09 -6.35 1.45
CA LYS A 38 -21.24 -7.51 2.34
C LYS A 38 -22.43 -7.36 3.29
N SER A 39 -22.62 -6.17 3.87
CA SER A 39 -23.72 -5.90 4.83
C SER A 39 -25.13 -6.06 4.24
N ARG A 40 -25.26 -6.07 2.90
CA ARG A 40 -26.55 -6.22 2.20
C ARG A 40 -26.92 -7.67 1.90
N TYR A 41 -26.02 -8.63 2.13
CA TYR A 41 -26.27 -10.04 1.82
C TYR A 41 -26.35 -10.87 3.10
N THR A 42 -27.24 -11.86 3.09
CA THR A 42 -27.40 -12.85 4.18
C THR A 42 -26.99 -14.26 3.73
N SER A 43 -26.86 -14.48 2.42
CA SER A 43 -26.40 -15.76 1.88
C SER A 43 -24.97 -16.08 2.30
N ARG A 44 -24.78 -17.24 2.94
CA ARG A 44 -23.48 -17.73 3.40
C ARG A 44 -22.43 -17.76 2.30
N HIS A 45 -22.83 -18.12 1.08
CA HIS A 45 -21.93 -18.17 -0.08
C HIS A 45 -21.41 -16.78 -0.45
N MET A 46 -22.31 -15.78 -0.50
CA MET A 46 -21.93 -14.40 -0.82
C MET A 46 -21.07 -13.78 0.28
N LEU A 47 -21.41 -14.03 1.54
CA LEU A 47 -20.62 -13.57 2.68
C LEU A 47 -19.19 -14.13 2.64
N LYS A 48 -19.04 -15.44 2.38
CA LYS A 48 -17.73 -16.07 2.23
C LYS A 48 -16.91 -15.44 1.10
N LYS A 49 -17.53 -15.21 -0.07
CA LYS A 49 -16.88 -14.56 -1.21
C LYS A 49 -16.34 -13.16 -0.86
N TYR A 50 -17.08 -12.39 -0.07
CA TYR A 50 -16.61 -11.07 0.37
C TYR A 50 -15.51 -11.18 1.43
N ASP A 51 -15.58 -12.15 2.33
CA ASP A 51 -14.51 -12.40 3.30
C ASP A 51 -13.20 -12.80 2.62
N ASP A 52 -13.25 -13.67 1.60
CA ASP A 52 -12.07 -14.06 0.82
C ASP A 52 -11.45 -12.84 0.09
N LYS A 53 -12.30 -11.95 -0.45
CA LYS A 53 -11.84 -10.70 -1.07
C LYS A 53 -11.20 -9.75 -0.05
N LEU A 54 -11.84 -9.53 1.09
CA LEU A 54 -11.30 -8.69 2.16
C LEU A 54 -9.98 -9.23 2.68
N PHE A 55 -9.86 -10.55 2.84
CA PHE A 55 -8.62 -11.21 3.24
C PHE A 55 -7.49 -10.98 2.21
N THR A 56 -7.81 -11.12 0.93
CA THR A 56 -6.86 -10.87 -0.17
C THR A 56 -6.36 -9.42 -0.14
N ILE A 57 -7.27 -8.45 0.00
CA ILE A 57 -6.89 -7.03 0.02
C ILE A 57 -6.06 -6.70 1.26
N ARG A 58 -6.45 -7.18 2.45
CA ARG A 58 -5.65 -7.00 3.69
C ARG A 58 -4.23 -7.55 3.53
N THR A 59 -4.09 -8.70 2.87
CA THR A 59 -2.78 -9.29 2.60
C THR A 59 -1.94 -8.42 1.66
N LYS A 60 -2.57 -7.80 0.64
CA LYS A 60 -1.89 -6.85 -0.26
C LYS A 60 -1.46 -5.59 0.48
N ILE A 61 -2.34 -4.98 1.27
CA ILE A 61 -2.03 -3.80 2.09
C ILE A 61 -0.82 -4.09 2.99
N ARG A 62 -0.83 -5.21 3.72
CA ARG A 62 0.30 -5.58 4.60
C ARG A 62 1.64 -5.70 3.85
N ARG A 63 1.62 -6.20 2.61
CA ARG A 63 2.83 -6.28 1.78
C ARG A 63 3.29 -4.89 1.33
N LEU A 64 2.36 -4.02 0.98
CA LEU A 64 2.66 -2.64 0.60
C LEU A 64 3.17 -1.83 1.80
N GLU A 65 2.60 -1.98 2.99
CA GLU A 65 3.09 -1.36 4.23
C GLU A 65 4.53 -1.79 4.52
N HIS A 66 4.83 -3.08 4.39
CA HIS A 66 6.21 -3.56 4.56
C HIS A 66 7.17 -3.01 3.50
N ARG A 67 6.71 -2.85 2.25
CA ARG A 67 7.49 -2.19 1.19
C ARG A 67 7.69 -0.71 1.48
N LEU A 68 6.67 -0.02 1.99
CA LEU A 68 6.72 1.37 2.40
C LEU A 68 7.77 1.58 3.49
N MET A 69 7.77 0.75 4.53
CA MET A 69 8.80 0.79 5.59
C MET A 69 10.22 0.66 5.03
N LYS A 70 10.43 -0.22 4.03
CA LYS A 70 11.75 -0.37 3.39
C LYS A 70 12.16 0.87 2.60
N ILE A 71 11.22 1.50 1.90
CA ILE A 71 11.46 2.74 1.16
C ILE A 71 11.79 3.88 2.14
N GLU A 72 11.02 4.01 3.22
CA GLU A 72 11.25 5.03 4.26
C GLU A 72 12.62 4.86 4.93
N ALA A 73 13.01 3.62 5.26
CA ALA A 73 14.34 3.33 5.76
C ALA A 73 15.43 3.69 4.75
N ALA A 74 15.22 3.36 3.47
CA ALA A 74 16.17 3.71 2.40
C ALA A 74 16.33 5.24 2.24
N ILE A 75 15.24 6.01 2.36
CA ILE A 75 15.28 7.48 2.35
C ILE A 75 16.06 8.00 3.57
N ALA A 76 15.80 7.48 4.77
CA ALA A 76 16.50 7.89 5.98
C ALA A 76 18.02 7.66 5.89
N HIS A 77 18.46 6.55 5.28
CA HIS A 77 19.88 6.26 5.04
C HIS A 77 20.51 7.09 3.90
N THR A 78 19.73 7.90 3.18
CA THR A 78 20.24 8.83 2.15
C THR A 78 20.40 10.26 2.68
N GLU A 79 20.52 10.45 3.99
CA GLU A 79 20.71 11.77 4.59
C GLU A 79 22.01 12.48 4.16
N PRO A 80 21.96 13.83 4.05
CA PRO A 80 23.04 14.65 3.54
C PRO A 80 24.08 14.95 4.64
N SER A 81 25.35 14.67 4.37
CA SER A 81 26.49 15.32 5.06
C SER A 81 27.11 16.42 4.20
#